data_AF-A0A443SFT2-F1
#
_entry.id   AF-A0A443SFT2-F1
#
_cell.length_a   1.000
_cell.length_b   1.000
_cell.length_c   1.000
_cell.angle_alpha   90.00
_cell.angle_beta   90.00
_cell.angle_gamma   90.00
#
_symmetry.space_group_name_H-M   'P 1'
#
loop_
_entity.id
_entity.type
_entity.pdbx_description
1 polymer ?
#
loop_
_entity_poly.entity_id
_entity_poly.type
_entity_poly.pdbx_seq_one_letter_code
_entity_poly.pdbx_strand_id
1 'polypeptide(L)' 'MKAKIEDIHRAVTFGKLRNVQQLIDRKKLAFCRDQMGATPLHKAVIYGQTEIIHYLLDKFPSVIHSRDHQCT' A
#
# COMPACT_ATOMS: atom_id res chain seq x y z
N MET A 1 -14.18 -7.26 -2.92
CA MET A 1 -12.95 -6.52 -3.32
C MET A 1 -12.63 -5.33 -2.41
N LYS A 2 -13.60 -4.50 -1.99
CA LYS A 2 -13.36 -3.37 -1.06
C LYS A 2 -12.74 -3.80 0.29
N ALA A 3 -13.24 -4.88 0.91
CA ALA A 3 -12.70 -5.39 2.18
C ALA A 3 -11.20 -5.71 2.11
N LYS A 4 -10.75 -6.42 1.06
CA LYS A 4 -9.32 -6.77 0.88
C LYS A 4 -8.43 -5.52 0.76
N ILE A 5 -8.91 -4.46 0.11
CA ILE A 5 -8.19 -3.18 0.02
C ILE A 5 -8.05 -2.56 1.41
N GLU A 6 -9.14 -2.51 2.16
CA GLU A 6 -9.14 -1.98 3.53
C GLU A 6 -8.20 -2.77 4.45
N ASP A 7 -8.20 -4.10 4.34
CA ASP A 7 -7.28 -4.98 5.09
C ASP A 7 -5.82 -4.72 4.74
N ILE A 8 -5.50 -4.46 3.46
CA ILE A 8 -4.15 -4.08 3.03
C ILE A 8 -3.75 -2.77 3.71
N HIS A 9 -4.57 -1.72 3.61
CA HIS A 9 -4.24 -0.43 4.20
C HIS A 9 -4.11 -0.53 5.72
N ARG A 10 -4.96 -1.32 6.37
CA ARG A 10 -4.89 -1.59 7.81
C ARG A 10 -3.60 -2.32 8.18
N ALA A 11 -3.25 -3.38 7.46
CA ALA A 11 -2.00 -4.12 7.66
C ALA A 11 -0.77 -3.22 7.48
N VAL A 12 -0.80 -2.34 6.49
CA VAL A 12 0.25 -1.33 6.27
C VAL A 12 0.33 -0.36 7.45
N THR A 13 -0.78 0.25 7.85
CA THR A 13 -0.82 1.20 8.98
C THR A 13 -0.24 0.60 10.26
N PHE A 14 -0.52 -0.68 10.54
CA PHE A 14 -0.01 -1.39 11.70
C PHE A 14 1.37 -2.03 11.54
N GLY A 15 2.05 -1.86 10.39
CA GLY A 15 3.38 -2.43 10.19
C GLY A 15 3.42 -3.96 10.05
N LYS A 16 2.29 -4.60 9.72
CA LYS A 16 2.19 -6.06 9.63
C LYS A 16 2.72 -6.57 8.28
N LEU A 17 4.04 -6.58 8.10
CA LEU A 17 4.69 -6.98 6.85
C LEU A 17 4.21 -8.34 6.31
N ARG A 18 4.12 -9.38 7.16
CA ARG A 18 3.64 -10.71 6.75
C ARG A 18 2.22 -10.68 6.17
N ASN A 19 1.34 -9.88 6.78
CA ASN A 19 -0.03 -9.72 6.27
C ASN A 19 -0.02 -8.98 4.94
N VAL A 20 0.80 -7.95 4.79
CA VAL A 20 0.95 -7.23 3.52
C VAL A 20 1.45 -8.16 2.41
N GLN A 21 2.42 -9.02 2.71
CA GLN A 21 2.93 -10.01 1.76
C GLN A 21 1.85 -11.02 1.31
N GLN A 22 1.01 -11.49 2.24
CA GLN A 22 -0.08 -12.42 1.92
C GLN A 22 -1.23 -11.73 1.18
N LEU A 23 -1.55 -10.48 1.53
CA LEU A 23 -2.67 -9.75 0.96
C LEU A 23 -2.34 -9.19 -0.44
N ILE A 24 -1.11 -8.70 -0.66
CA ILE A 24 -0.64 -8.19 -1.95
C ILE A 24 -0.08 -9.35 -2.79
N ASP A 25 -1.00 -10.18 -3.27
CA ASP A 25 -0.73 -11.33 -4.14
C ASP A 25 -0.60 -10.95 -5.63
N ARG A 26 -1.08 -9.75 -6.01
CA ARG A 26 -1.12 -9.28 -7.40
C ARG A 26 -0.68 -7.83 -7.49
N LYS A 27 0.00 -7.48 -8.59
CA LYS A 27 0.45 -6.10 -8.85
C LYS A 27 -0.67 -5.07 -8.70
N LYS A 28 -1.89 -5.36 -9.16
CA LYS A 28 -3.05 -4.45 -9.05
C LYS A 28 -3.36 -4.02 -7.61
N LEU A 29 -3.06 -4.86 -6.61
CA LEU A 29 -3.28 -4.55 -5.20
C LEU A 29 -2.20 -3.65 -4.60
N ALA A 30 -0.99 -3.61 -5.15
CA ALA A 30 0.03 -2.65 -4.73
C ALA A 30 -0.36 -1.20 -5.10
N PHE A 31 -1.22 -1.03 -6.11
CA PHE A 31 -1.76 0.25 -6.58
C PHE A 31 -3.20 0.50 -6.09
N CYS A 32 -3.71 -0.32 -5.17
CA CYS A 32 -5.05 -0.06 -4.64
C CYS A 32 -5.09 1.29 -3.93
N ARG A 33 -6.27 1.90 -3.88
CA ARG A 33 -6.49 3.18 -3.21
C ARG A 33 -7.50 2.97 -2.09
N ASP A 34 -7.24 3.57 -0.94
CA ASP A 34 -8.18 3.61 0.16
C ASP A 34 -9.31 4.62 -0.12
N GLN A 35 -10.18 4.81 0.87
CA GLN A 35 -11.27 5.80 0.77
C GLN A 35 -10.79 7.25 0.62
N MET A 36 -9.54 7.54 0.99
CA MET A 36 -8.92 8.85 0.83
C MET A 36 -8.12 8.97 -0.48
N GLY A 37 -8.13 7.94 -1.32
CA GLY A 37 -7.33 7.91 -2.55
C GLY A 37 -5.84 7.59 -2.33
N ALA A 38 -5.44 7.24 -1.10
CA ALA A 38 -4.06 6.94 -0.76
C ALA A 38 -3.69 5.50 -1.14
N THR A 39 -2.47 5.29 -1.62
CA THR A 39 -1.94 3.95 -1.92
C THR A 39 -1.37 3.28 -0.67
N PRO A 40 -1.15 1.95 -0.68
CA PRO A 40 -0.38 1.28 0.36
C PRO A 40 0.96 1.96 0.63
N LEU A 41 1.66 2.43 -0.41
CA LEU A 41 2.93 3.14 -0.24
C LEU A 41 2.74 4.47 0.51
N HIS A 42 1.72 5.28 0.20
CA HIS A 42 1.45 6.52 0.93
C HIS A 42 1.24 6.28 2.42
N LYS A 43 0.42 5.28 2.77
CA LYS A 43 0.20 4.90 4.18
C LYS A 43 1.51 4.43 4.82
N ALA A 44 2.29 3.60 4.14
CA ALA A 44 3.55 3.11 4.68
C ALA A 44 4.53 4.27 4.99
N VAL A 45 4.60 5.28 4.14
CA VAL A 45 5.42 6.49 4.35
C VAL A 45 4.87 7.33 5.52
N ILE A 46 3.56 7.60 5.56
CA ILE A 46 2.92 8.41 6.62
C ILE A 46 3.15 7.79 8.00
N TYR A 47 3.06 6.46 8.11
CA TYR A 47 3.22 5.74 9.37
C TYR A 47 4.66 5.27 9.63
N GLY A 48 5.64 5.63 8.79
CA GLY A 48 7.05 5.29 8.99
C GLY A 48 7.39 3.81 8.86
N GLN A 49 6.62 3.06 8.09
CA GLN A 49 6.72 1.60 7.96
C GLN A 49 7.78 1.20 6.92
N THR A 50 9.05 1.43 7.25
CA THR A 50 10.21 1.25 6.37
C THR A 50 10.31 -0.14 5.76
N GLU A 51 10.08 -1.20 6.53
CA GLU A 51 10.12 -2.58 6.01
C GLU A 51 9.10 -2.82 4.89
N ILE A 52 7.90 -2.25 5.05
CA ILE A 52 6.83 -2.35 4.05
C ILE A 52 7.16 -1.49 2.83
N ILE A 53 7.76 -0.32 3.03
CA ILE A 53 8.26 0.51 1.93
C ILE A 53 9.26 -0.28 1.10
N HIS A 54 10.30 -0.84 1.73
CA HIS A 54 11.30 -1.64 1.02
C HIS A 54 10.66 -2.83 0.29
N TYR A 55 9.75 -3.56 0.92
CA TYR A 55 9.04 -4.65 0.26
C TYR A 55 8.25 -4.20 -0.97
N LEU A 56 7.49 -3.11 -0.86
CA LEU A 56 6.70 -2.56 -1.97
C LEU A 56 7.59 -2.06 -3.11
N LEU A 57 8.72 -1.41 -2.80
CA LEU A 57 9.66 -0.91 -3.79
C LEU A 57 10.42 -2.02 -4.51
N ASP A 58 10.83 -3.05 -3.78
CA ASP A 58 11.56 -4.20 -4.31
C ASP A 58 10.66 -5.05 -5.23
N LYS A 59 9.43 -5.36 -4.79
CA LYS A 59 8.48 -6.14 -5.60
C LYS A 59 7.79 -5.34 -6.70
N PHE A 60 7.52 -4.06 -6.45
CA PHE A 60 6.69 -3.23 -7.33
C PHE A 60 7.29 -1.83 -7.50
N PRO A 61 8.47 -1.69 -8.13
CA PRO A 61 9.18 -0.40 -8.23
C PRO A 61 8.33 0.70 -8.86
N SER A 62 7.42 0.35 -9.79
CA SER A 62 6.47 1.28 -10.40
C SER A 62 5.50 1.96 -9.43
N VAL A 63 5.36 1.46 -8.19
CA VAL A 63 4.43 2.03 -7.18
C VAL A 63 4.85 3.43 -6.72
N ILE A 64 6.13 3.79 -6.86
CA ILE A 64 6.64 5.13 -6.52
C ILE A 64 6.01 6.27 -7.32
N HIS A 65 5.60 5.99 -8.55
CA HIS A 65 5.03 7.00 -9.44
C HIS A 65 3.51 7.12 -9.27
N SER A 66 2.92 6.38 -8.33
CA SER A 66 1.49 6.40 -8.09
C SER A 66 1.12 7.71 -7.41
N ARG A 67 0.59 8.67 -8.17
CA ARG A 67 -0.01 9.87 -7.58
C ARG A 67 -1.19 9.46 -6.70
N ASP A 68 -1.24 10.02 -5.49
CA ASP A 68 -2.49 10.15 -4.73
C ASP A 68 -3.45 11.00 -5.56
N HIS A 69 -4.74 10.94 -5.26
CA HIS A 69 -5.71 11.74 -6.00
C HIS A 69 -5.34 13.21 -5.85
N GLN A 70 -4.71 13.76 -6.90
CA GLN A 70 -4.38 15.15 -7.05
C GLN A 70 -5.71 15.91 -6.91
N CYS A 71 -5.86 16.63 -5.81
CA CYS A 71 -6.94 17.60 -5.64
C CYS A 71 -6.96 18.48 -6.91
N THR A 72 -8.02 18.33 -7.69
CA THR A 72 -8.51 19.38 -8.59
C THR A 72 -9.67 20.05 -7.90
#